data_AF-W0S1X8-F1
#
_entry.id   AF-W0S1X8-F1
#
_cell.length_a   1.000
_cell.length_b   1.000
_cell.length_c   1.000
_cell.angle_alpha   90.00
_cell.angle_beta   90.00
_cell.angle_gamma   90.00
#
_symmetry.space_group_name_H-M   'P 1'
#
loop_
_entity.id
_entity.type
_entity.pdbx_description
1 polymer ?
#
loop_
_entity_poly.entity_id
_entity_poly.type
_entity_poly.pdbx_seq_one_letter_code
_entity_poly.pdbx_strand_id
1 'polypeptide(L)'
;MNILSIETSCDETSCAVTENGKKVLSNVVFSQIKDHQIFGGVVPEIASRKHIQFMTLVLQQALKEAYLTPQEIDLVAVTQGPGLV
;
A
#
# COMPACT_ATOMS: atom_id res chain seq x y z
N MET A 1 2.34 -19.49 -4.49
CA MET A 1 3.16 -18.27 -4.52
C MET A 1 2.33 -17.10 -4.02
N ASN A 2 2.62 -16.61 -2.82
CA ASN A 2 1.97 -15.45 -2.23
C ASN A 2 2.80 -14.21 -2.53
N ILE A 3 2.19 -13.25 -3.23
CA ILE A 3 2.82 -12.01 -3.66
C ILE A 3 2.24 -10.88 -2.82
N LEU A 4 3.09 -10.18 -2.08
CA LEU A 4 2.75 -8.91 -1.44
C LEU A 4 3.08 -7.77 -2.40
N SER A 5 2.09 -6.96 -2.76
CA SER A 5 2.25 -5.77 -3.60
C SER A 5 2.07 -4.51 -2.75
N ILE A 6 2.95 -3.53 -2.90
CA ILE A 6 2.91 -2.24 -2.21
C ILE A 6 2.80 -1.12 -3.24
N GLU A 7 1.85 -0.22 -3.03
CA GLU A 7 1.66 0.99 -3.84
C GLU A 7 1.76 2.23 -2.94
N THR A 8 2.68 3.13 -3.27
CA THR A 8 2.83 4.48 -2.66
C THR A 8 3.25 5.55 -3.68
N SER A 9 2.69 5.57 -4.89
CA SER A 9 3.11 6.49 -5.97
C SER A 9 2.50 7.89 -5.90
N CYS A 10 1.34 8.05 -5.26
CA CYS A 10 0.63 9.34 -5.16
C CYS A 10 0.13 9.60 -3.73
N ASP A 11 -1.17 9.48 -3.47
CA ASP A 11 -1.80 9.83 -2.18
C ASP A 11 -2.50 8.65 -1.50
N GLU A 12 -2.32 7.44 -2.03
CA GLU A 12 -2.73 6.19 -1.42
C GLU A 12 -1.54 5.38 -0.88
N THR A 13 -1.69 4.85 0.33
CA THR A 13 -0.82 3.80 0.84
C THR A 13 -1.58 2.49 0.77
N SER A 14 -1.13 1.55 -0.05
CA SER A 14 -1.84 0.29 -0.21
C SER A 14 -0.94 -0.93 -0.17
N CYS A 15 -1.51 -2.02 0.34
CA CYS A 15 -0.94 -3.36 0.28
C CYS A 15 -1.99 -4.34 -0.21
N ALA A 16 -1.61 -5.23 -1.11
CA ALA A 16 -2.44 -6.35 -1.53
C ALA A 16 -1.64 -7.65 -1.45
N VAL A 17 -2.30 -8.75 -1.09
CA VAL A 17 -1.73 -10.09 -1.19
C VAL A 17 -2.48 -10.85 -2.27
N THR A 18 -1.75 -11.46 -3.20
CA THR A 18 -2.32 -12.33 -4.23
C THR A 18 -1.71 -13.72 -4.20
N GLU A 19 -2.54 -14.74 -4.43
CA GLU A 19 -2.12 -16.12 -4.59
C GLU A 19 -1.98 -16.43 -6.09
N ASN A 20 -0.76 -16.81 -6.48
CA ASN A 20 -0.36 -17.19 -7.83
C ASN A 20 -0.73 -16.14 -8.90
N GLY A 21 -0.79 -14.86 -8.52
CA GLY A 21 -1.18 -13.74 -9.40
C GLY A 21 -2.62 -13.81 -9.93
N LYS A 22 -3.46 -14.69 -9.40
CA LYS A 22 -4.82 -14.94 -9.91
C LYS A 22 -5.92 -14.65 -8.90
N LYS A 23 -5.64 -14.88 -7.62
CA LYS A 23 -6.62 -14.71 -6.55
C LYS A 23 -6.16 -13.64 -5.60
N VAL A 24 -7.01 -12.64 -5.36
CA VAL A 24 -6.76 -11.62 -4.34
C VAL A 24 -7.14 -12.19 -2.98
N LEU A 25 -6.18 -12.25 -2.06
CA LEU A 25 -6.40 -12.69 -0.67
C LEU A 25 -6.71 -11.51 0.25
N SER A 26 -6.10 -10.35 -0.02
CA SER A 26 -6.40 -9.08 0.66
C SER A 26 -6.08 -7.88 -0.23
N ASN A 27 -6.74 -6.75 0.05
CA ASN A 27 -6.49 -5.48 -0.62
C ASN A 27 -6.86 -4.33 0.33
N VAL A 28 -5.84 -3.73 0.94
CA VAL A 28 -5.99 -2.69 1.96
C VAL A 28 -5.50 -1.38 1.38
N VAL A 29 -6.32 -0.33 1.49
CA VAL A 29 -6.01 1.01 1.00
C VAL A 29 -6.25 2.04 2.09
N PHE A 30 -5.24 2.86 2.35
CA PHE A 30 -5.36 4.10 3.11
C PHE A 30 -5.27 5.29 2.15
N SER A 31 -6.31 6.12 2.10
CA SER A 31 -6.38 7.29 1.21
C SER A 31 -6.17 8.59 1.99
N GLN A 32 -5.38 9.49 1.42
CA GLN A 32 -5.06 10.80 1.98
C GLN A 32 -5.95 11.93 1.41
N ILE A 33 -7.02 11.62 0.67
CA ILE A 33 -7.90 12.63 0.03
C ILE A 33 -8.29 13.76 1.01
N LYS A 34 -8.64 13.41 2.25
CA LYS A 34 -9.03 14.40 3.29
C LYS A 34 -7.89 15.31 3.71
N ASP A 35 -6.66 14.81 3.72
CA ASP A 35 -5.47 15.59 4.05
C ASP A 35 -5.16 16.61 2.95
N HIS A 36 -5.38 16.25 1.68
CA HIS A 36 -5.08 17.10 0.52
C HIS A 36 -6.22 18.06 0.14
N GLN A 37 -7.46 17.77 0.56
CA GLN A 37 -8.65 18.55 0.21
C GLN A 37 -8.52 20.04 0.59
N ILE A 38 -7.87 20.36 1.70
CA ILE A 38 -7.68 21.75 2.16
C ILE A 38 -6.70 22.55 1.30
N PHE A 39 -5.87 21.87 0.50
CA PHE A 39 -4.87 22.48 -0.37
C PHE A 39 -5.33 22.56 -1.84
N GLY A 40 -6.46 21.95 -2.18
CA GLY A 40 -6.98 21.91 -3.55
C GLY A 40 -6.20 21.00 -4.50
N GLY A 41 -5.33 20.15 -3.98
CA GLY A 41 -4.50 19.23 -4.75
C GLY A 41 -3.52 18.46 -3.86
N VAL A 42 -2.87 17.45 -4.43
CA VAL A 42 -1.89 16.62 -3.69
C VAL A 42 -0.65 17.43 -3.38
N VAL A 43 -0.27 17.46 -2.10
CA VAL A 43 0.97 18.10 -1.62
C VAL A 43 2.02 17.01 -1.41
N PRO A 44 3.11 16.95 -2.22
CA PRO A 44 4.07 15.84 -2.20
C PRO A 44 4.69 15.56 -0.81
N GLU A 45 5.08 16.60 -0.08
CA GLU A 45 5.66 16.46 1.27
C GLU A 45 4.66 15.82 2.27
N ILE A 46 3.38 16.20 2.19
CA ILE A 46 2.34 15.62 3.04
C ILE A 46 2.13 14.16 2.66
N ALA A 47 2.11 13.87 1.36
CA ALA A 47 1.90 12.52 0.86
C ALA A 47 3.01 11.56 1.31
N SER A 48 4.26 11.95 1.13
CA SER A 48 5.44 11.21 1.58
C SER A 48 5.37 10.87 3.09
N ARG A 49 5.07 11.86 3.94
CA ARG A 49 4.95 11.64 5.40
C ARG A 49 3.83 10.67 5.75
N LYS A 50 2.70 10.76 5.05
CA LYS A 50 1.55 9.90 5.31
C LYS A 50 1.82 8.45 4.90
N HIS A 51 2.54 8.20 3.81
CA HIS A 51 3.00 6.85 3.48
C HIS A 51 3.83 6.24 4.61
N ILE A 52 4.84 6.97 5.13
CA ILE A 52 5.67 6.50 6.24
C ILE A 52 4.82 6.21 7.49
N GLN A 53 3.86 7.08 7.80
CA GLN A 53 3.00 6.94 8.98
C GLN A 53 2.10 5.70 8.91
N PHE A 54 1.57 5.36 7.73
CA PHE A 54 0.56 4.31 7.58
C PHE A 54 1.08 2.98 7.03
N MET A 55 2.31 2.93 6.49
CA MET A 55 2.83 1.76 5.79
C MET A 55 2.75 0.48 6.64
N THR A 56 3.22 0.54 7.89
CA THR A 56 3.21 -0.64 8.77
C THR A 56 1.79 -1.10 9.11
N LEU A 57 0.85 -0.16 9.30
CA LEU A 57 -0.54 -0.49 9.61
C LEU A 57 -1.22 -1.17 8.42
N VAL A 58 -1.06 -0.61 7.23
CA VAL A 58 -1.60 -1.15 5.98
C VAL A 58 -1.03 -2.54 5.69
N LEU A 59 0.28 -2.72 5.87
CA LEU A 59 0.95 -4.02 5.72
C LEU A 59 0.40 -5.07 6.70
N GLN A 60 0.33 -4.73 7.99
CA GLN A 60 -0.17 -5.65 9.02
C GLN A 60 -1.63 -6.05 8.76
N GLN A 61 -2.47 -5.09 8.34
CA GLN A 61 -3.85 -5.36 7.99
C GLN A 61 -3.95 -6.27 6.76
N ALA A 62 -3.14 -6.04 5.72
CA ALA A 62 -3.16 -6.87 4.52
C ALA A 62 -2.75 -8.33 4.80
N LEU A 63 -1.74 -8.55 5.65
CA LEU A 63 -1.35 -9.89 6.08
C LEU A 63 -2.43 -10.56 6.94
N LYS A 64 -3.04 -9.79 7.85
CA LYS A 64 -4.13 -10.27 8.69
C LYS A 64 -5.36 -10.70 7.86
N GLU A 65 -5.78 -9.88 6.90
CA GLU A 65 -6.91 -10.18 6.02
C GLU A 65 -6.63 -11.37 5.09
N ALA A 66 -5.37 -11.54 4.67
CA ALA A 66 -4.94 -12.69 3.87
C ALA A 66 -4.77 -13.98 4.69
N TYR A 67 -4.84 -13.91 6.02
CA TYR A 67 -4.53 -15.01 6.95
C TYR A 67 -3.12 -15.60 6.74
N LEU A 68 -2.13 -14.72 6.51
CA LEU A 68 -0.73 -15.12 6.31
C LEU A 68 0.20 -14.44 7.31
N THR A 69 1.30 -15.12 7.59
CA THR A 69 2.47 -14.57 8.28
C THR A 69 3.47 -14.01 7.26
N PRO A 70 4.38 -13.10 7.67
CA PRO A 70 5.43 -12.58 6.79
C PRO A 70 6.31 -13.67 6.15
N GLN A 71 6.52 -14.80 6.84
CA GLN A 71 7.34 -15.91 6.37
C GLN A 71 6.69 -16.69 5.22
N GLU A 72 5.39 -16.51 4.99
CA GLU A 72 4.63 -17.17 3.92
C GLU A 72 4.55 -16.32 2.64
N ILE A 73 5.18 -15.15 2.61
CA ILE A 73 5.29 -14.30 1.43
C ILE A 73 6.51 -14.72 0.59
N ASP A 74 6.27 -15.08 -0.66
CA ASP A 74 7.30 -15.54 -1.59
C ASP A 74 7.95 -14.40 -2.37
N LEU A 75 7.20 -13.31 -2.59
CA LEU A 75 7.63 -12.18 -3.40
C LEU A 75 7.06 -10.87 -2.85
N VAL A 76 7.88 -9.81 -2.87
CA VAL A 76 7.44 -8.43 -2.62
C VAL A 76 7.58 -7.62 -3.91
N ALA A 77 6.47 -7.10 -4.40
CA ALA A 77 6.39 -6.18 -5.53
C ALA A 77 6.10 -4.77 -5.02
N VAL A 78 6.78 -3.77 -5.58
CA VAL A 78 6.59 -2.36 -5.20
C VAL A 78 6.47 -1.51 -6.46
N THR A 79 5.64 -0.45 -6.41
CA THR A 79 5.67 0.56 -7.47
C THR A 79 7.01 1.27 -7.46
N GLN A 80 7.76 1.19 -8.56
CA GLN A 80 9.02 1.93 -8.74
C GLN A 80 8.80 3.28 -9.43
N GLY A 81 7.77 3.40 -10.26
CA GLY A 81 7.40 4.62 -10.97
C GLY A 81 6.55 4.34 -12.21
N PRO A 82 6.04 5.39 -12.88
CA PRO A 82 6.15 6.80 -12.51
C PRO A 82 5.36 7.15 -11.22
N GLY A 83 5.59 8.34 -10.65
CA GLY A 83 4.94 8.79 -9.42
C GLY A 83 5.42 10.17 -8.96
N LEU A 84 4.99 10.58 -7.76
CA LEU A 84 5.50 11.76 -7.08
C LEU A 84 6.97 11.57 -6.68
N VAL A 85 7.77 12.64 -6.80
CA VAL A 85 9.21 12.67 -6.46
C VAL A 85 9.43 13.62 -5.29
#